data_AF-A0A969IG89-F1
#
_entry.id   AF-A0A969IG89-F1
#
_cell.length_a   1.000
_cell.length_b   1.000
_cell.length_c   1.000
_cell.angle_alpha   90.00
_cell.angle_beta   90.00
_cell.angle_gamma   90.00
#
_symmetry.space_group_name_H-M   'P 1'
#
loop_
_entity.id
_entity.type
_entity.pdbx_description
1 polymer ?
#
loop_
_entity_poly.entity_id
_entity_poly.type
_entity_poly.pdbx_seq_one_letter_code
_entity_poly.pdbx_strand_id
1 'polypeptide(L)' 'MKKDHLEVEFFLARLEDVPPVQKYLQTSKHRVVHVVLVDRLGNIDAQLIAWMKESYQLISK' A
#
# COMPACT_ATOMS: atom_id res chain seq x y z
N MET A 1 9.59 20.71 -0.93
CA MET A 1 10.11 19.40 -1.39
C MET A 1 9.04 18.76 -2.25
N LYS A 2 9.32 18.40 -3.52
CA LYS A 2 8.38 17.63 -4.34
C LYS A 2 8.29 16.22 -3.75
N LYS A 3 7.09 15.68 -3.58
CA LYS A 3 6.91 14.28 -3.19
C LYS A 3 7.48 13.41 -4.31
N ASP A 4 8.36 12.47 -3.96
CA ASP A 4 9.03 11.60 -4.93
C ASP A 4 8.23 10.35 -5.32
N HIS A 5 7.02 10.23 -4.80
CA HIS A 5 6.10 9.11 -5.01
C HIS A 5 4.70 9.61 -5.37
N LEU A 6 3.91 8.76 -6.00
CA LEU A 6 2.47 8.91 -6.18
C LEU A 6 1.74 8.26 -5.01
N GLU A 7 0.91 9.01 -4.29
CA GLU A 7 0.00 8.43 -3.29
C GLU A 7 -1.24 7.90 -4.03
N VAL A 8 -1.48 6.59 -3.93
CA VAL A 8 -2.67 5.93 -4.50
C VAL A 8 -3.58 5.52 -3.35
N GLU A 9 -4.79 6.06 -3.38
CA GLU A 9 -5.82 5.82 -2.37
C GLU A 9 -6.87 4.84 -2.92
N PHE A 10 -7.26 3.86 -2.10
CA PHE A 10 -8.30 2.90 -2.44
C PHE A 10 -9.08 2.46 -1.19
N PHE A 11 -10.17 1.72 -1.39
CA PHE A 11 -11.03 1.24 -0.31
C PHE A 11 -11.05 -0.28 -0.30
N LEU A 12 -10.84 -0.87 0.87
CA LEU A 12 -11.08 -2.29 1.12
C LEU A 12 -12.32 -2.48 2.00
N ALA A 13 -12.94 -3.66 1.90
CA ALA A 13 -14.12 -4.01 2.70
C ALA A 13 -13.80 -4.18 4.20
N ARG A 14 -12.53 -4.43 4.52
CA ARG A 14 -12.02 -4.61 5.88
C ARG A 14 -10.80 -3.72 6.08
N LEU A 15 -10.52 -3.41 7.35
CA LEU A 15 -9.26 -2.77 7.73
C LEU A 15 -8.13 -3.80 7.54
N GLU A 16 -7.44 -3.70 6.43
CA GLU A 16 -6.20 -4.43 6.20
C GLU A 16 -4.99 -3.51 6.49
N ASP A 17 -4.14 -3.95 7.41
CA ASP A 17 -2.84 -3.32 7.73
C ASP A 17 -1.72 -4.29 7.35
N VAL A 18 -1.65 -4.60 6.06
CA VAL A 18 -0.70 -5.54 5.47
C VAL A 18 -0.06 -4.93 4.24
N PRO A 19 1.16 -5.37 3.87
CA PRO A 19 1.79 -4.95 2.62
C PRO A 19 0.85 -5.08 1.42
N PRO A 20 0.86 -4.11 0.48
CA PRO A 20 1.75 -2.94 0.43
C PRO A 20 1.20 -1.67 1.12
N VAL A 21 0.13 -1.76 1.92
CA VAL A 21 -0.50 -0.60 2.55
C VAL A 21 0.50 0.11 3.47
N GLN A 22 0.68 1.41 3.28
CA GLN A 22 1.61 2.24 4.07
C GLN A 22 0.91 2.99 5.20
N LYS A 23 -0.33 3.40 4.95
CA LYS A 23 -1.19 4.02 5.96
C LYS A 23 -2.64 3.77 5.61
N TYR A 24 -3.49 3.83 6.62
CA TYR A 24 -4.92 3.88 6.46
C TYR A 24 -5.50 5.10 7.17
N LEU A 25 -6.56 5.68 6.61
CA LEU A 25 -7.27 6.83 7.15
C LEU A 25 -8.72 6.43 7.38
N GLN A 26 -9.15 6.37 8.63
CA GLN A 26 -10.55 6.11 8.96
C GLN A 26 -11.36 7.39 8.68
N THR A 27 -12.18 7.34 7.63
CA THR A 27 -13.02 8.48 7.23
C THR A 27 -14.41 8.42 7.86
N SER A 28 -14.87 7.22 8.23
CA SER A 28 -16.13 7.02 8.97
C SER A 28 -16.10 5.71 9.78
N LYS A 29 -17.19 5.42 10.53
CA LYS A 29 -17.35 4.17 11.27
C LYS A 29 -17.23 2.91 10.38
N HIS A 30 -17.52 3.03 9.08
CA HIS A 30 -17.56 1.91 8.14
C HIS A 30 -16.66 2.11 6.92
N ARG A 31 -15.87 3.18 6.86
CA ARG A 31 -15.06 3.52 5.69
C ARG A 31 -13.64 3.85 6.08
N VAL A 32 -12.73 3.02 5.59
CA VAL A 32 -11.28 3.18 5.75
C VAL A 32 -10.69 3.37 4.36
N VAL A 33 -9.90 4.43 4.19
CA VAL A 33 -9.06 4.63 3.01
C VAL A 33 -7.74 3.94 3.26
N HIS A 34 -7.27 3.15 2.31
CA HIS A 34 -5.95 2.56 2.29
C HIS A 34 -5.08 3.34 1.32
N VAL A 35 -3.83 3.60 1.70
CA VAL A 35 -2.88 4.34 0.88
C VAL A 35 -1.65 3.50 0.61
N VAL A 36 -1.30 3.38 -0.66
CA VAL A 36 -0.02 2.84 -1.12
C VAL A 36 0.78 3.95 -1.78
N LEU A 37 2.09 3.89 -1.63
CA LEU A 37 3.00 4.83 -2.28
C LEU A 37 3.58 4.13 -3.51
N VAL A 38 3.32 4.65 -4.70
CA VAL A 38 3.90 4.15 -5.94
C VAL A 38 5.13 5.00 -6.26
N ASP A 39 6.27 4.33 -6.38
CA ASP A 39 7.55 4.99 -6.69
C ASP A 39 7.61 5.49 -8.14
N ARG A 40 8.66 6.25 -8.48
CA ARG A 40 8.93 6.65 -9.87
C ARG A 40 9.15 5.43 -10.76
N LEU A 41 8.93 5.61 -12.07
CA LEU A 41 9.15 4.57 -13.09
C LEU A 41 10.52 3.86 -12.98
N GLY A 42 11.58 4.57 -12.59
CA GLY A 42 12.92 3.95 -12.43
C GLY A 42 13.06 2.97 -11.26
N ASN A 43 12.14 3.00 -10.29
CA ASN A 43 12.16 2.17 -9.07
C ASN A 43 10.93 1.25 -8.96
N ILE A 44 9.96 1.38 -9.87
CA ILE A 44 8.67 0.70 -9.78
C ILE A 44 8.84 -0.84 -9.80
N ASP A 45 9.76 -1.37 -10.59
CA ASP A 45 10.01 -2.81 -10.68
C ASP A 45 10.53 -3.36 -9.36
N ALA A 46 11.50 -2.67 -8.75
CA ALA A 46 12.05 -3.07 -7.45
C ALA A 46 10.98 -3.03 -6.35
N GLN A 47 10.13 -2.00 -6.36
CA GLN A 47 9.00 -1.88 -5.45
C GLN A 47 7.99 -3.01 -5.62
N LEU A 48 7.57 -3.32 -6.86
CA LEU A 48 6.64 -4.41 -7.13
C LEU A 48 7.21 -5.77 -6.69
N ILE A 49 8.50 -6.01 -6.94
CA ILE A 49 9.18 -7.23 -6.48
C ILE A 49 9.16 -7.32 -4.95
N ALA A 50 9.41 -6.21 -4.24
CA ALA A 50 9.35 -6.18 -2.78
C ALA A 50 7.94 -6.51 -2.28
N TRP A 51 6.91 -5.87 -2.83
CA TRP A 51 5.51 -6.13 -2.46
C TRP A 51 5.12 -7.59 -2.66
N MET A 52 5.52 -8.20 -3.77
CA MET A 52 5.25 -9.62 -4.01
C MET A 52 5.94 -10.49 -2.94
N LYS A 53 7.22 -10.24 -2.64
CA LYS A 53 7.96 -11.01 -1.62
C LYS A 53 7.32 -10.90 -0.24
N GLU A 54 6.95 -9.68 0.16
CA GLU A 54 6.26 -9.42 1.43
C GLU A 54 4.90 -10.13 1.47
N SER A 55 4.15 -10.12 0.36
CA SER A 55 2.85 -10.82 0.26
C SER A 55 2.99 -12.33 0.46
N TYR A 56 4.04 -12.97 -0.07
CA TYR A 56 4.28 -14.40 0.15
C TYR A 56 4.59 -14.74 1.62
N GLN A 57 5.21 -13.82 2.36
CA GLN A 57 5.48 -14.03 3.79
C GLN A 57 4.19 -14.03 4.63
N LEU A 58 3.11 -13.41 4.15
CA LEU A 58 1.81 -13.42 4.83
C LEU A 58 1.13 -14.79 4.77
N ILE A 59 1.29 -15.53 3.67
CA ILE A 59 0.72 -16.88 3.50
C ILE A 59 1.50 -17.92 4.30
N SER A 60 2.77 -17.63 4.59
CA SER A 60 3.69 -18.54 5.27
C SER A 60 3.59 -18.51 6.80
N LYS A 61 2.64 -17.74 7.36
CA LYS A 61 2.31 -17.66 8.80
C LYS A 61 0.99 -18.36 9.07
#